data_AF-A0A662EJG0-F1
#
_entry.id   AF-A0A662EJG0-F1
#
_cell.length_a   1.000
_cell.length_b   1.000
_cell.length_c   1.000
_cell.angle_alpha   90.00
_cell.angle_beta   90.00
_cell.angle_gamma   90.00
#
_symmetry.space_group_name_H-M   'P 1'
#
loop_
_entity.id
_entity.type
_entity.pdbx_description
1 polymer ?
#
loop_
_entity_poly.entity_id
_entity_poly.type
_entity_poly.pdbx_seq_one_letter_code
_entity_poly.pdbx_strand_id
1 'polypeptide(L)'
;MRWFLLVLPIPWLAWAADSPEAQTLTLSPVISPYGELALEATWDCYGPDLRAGGGWITLGGLVRVTATIQRTGPVGAVISSDRPLLVRELAKALPPVLCSGQGRLLVKVRDLFCHEVIWEAPASRIAWVEGALLGEIKASVCGAETWSTIPGGTPITDIDAFLATCPPPEELATLKRDFPILFEPFKRTRDPVYSCSEPPASMRELSDQLAIYQALRVIRHLKLSEPLPWTRLHPYDWLKYKIGAIVVSYTSPYSHCCTRVTPPGRTEPVTAIVIRKADQELLRYRTVWRDPRSGVGLAHLILLIFHEARHVDLPHDCGEKDSTVSYMGAWGVQYTLAEWLAEGKIEAGLSEVYREDLAFHAQEILTTRFCQGR
;
A
#
# COMPACT_ATOMS: atom_id res chain seq x y z
N MET A 1 55.81 -13.92 13.35
CA MET A 1 55.25 -12.74 14.04
C MET A 1 54.26 -12.05 13.12
N ARG A 2 52.96 -12.32 13.26
CA ARG A 2 51.87 -11.55 12.66
C ARG A 2 50.85 -11.33 13.75
N TRP A 3 50.69 -10.08 14.16
CA TRP A 3 49.78 -9.65 15.21
C TRP A 3 48.35 -9.68 14.67
N PHE A 4 47.48 -10.46 15.32
CA PHE A 4 46.04 -10.33 15.17
C PHE A 4 45.58 -9.16 16.03
N LEU A 5 45.19 -8.06 15.40
CA LEU A 5 44.43 -6.98 16.03
C LEU A 5 42.98 -7.48 16.20
N LEU A 6 42.65 -7.94 17.40
CA LEU A 6 41.28 -8.08 17.86
C LEU A 6 40.69 -6.68 17.99
N VAL A 7 39.77 -6.33 17.08
CA VAL A 7 38.86 -5.19 17.28
C VAL A 7 37.73 -5.69 18.16
N LEU A 8 37.79 -5.40 19.46
CA LEU A 8 36.66 -5.57 20.36
C LEU A 8 35.63 -4.45 20.09
N PRO A 9 34.33 -4.75 19.96
CA PRO A 9 33.32 -3.71 19.96
C PRO A 9 33.27 -3.08 21.35
N ILE A 10 33.56 -1.77 21.43
CA ILE A 10 33.29 -0.98 22.63
C ILE A 10 31.77 -0.90 22.74
N PRO A 11 31.12 -1.45 23.78
CA PRO A 11 29.71 -1.19 24.01
C PRO A 11 29.60 0.30 24.30
N TRP A 12 28.94 1.03 23.41
CA TRP A 12 28.49 2.38 23.73
C TRP A 12 27.58 2.22 24.95
N LEU A 13 28.09 2.59 26.13
CA LEU A 13 27.25 2.84 27.30
C LEU A 13 26.30 3.95 26.86
N ALA A 14 25.06 3.59 26.53
CA ALA A 14 24.01 4.56 26.30
C ALA A 14 23.61 5.11 27.67
N TRP A 15 24.01 6.34 27.97
CA TRP A 15 23.54 7.05 29.16
C TRP A 15 22.17 7.64 28.80
N ALA A 16 21.10 7.19 29.47
CA ALA A 16 19.76 7.75 29.25
C ALA A 16 19.69 9.20 29.77
N ALA A 17 18.59 9.91 29.49
CA ALA A 17 18.48 11.32 29.82
C ALA A 17 18.55 11.62 31.34
N ASP A 18 19.49 12.49 31.71
CA ASP A 18 19.72 12.92 33.09
C ASP A 18 18.76 14.04 33.54
N SER A 19 18.02 14.63 32.59
CA SER A 19 17.11 15.76 32.78
C SER A 19 15.95 15.72 31.77
N PRO A 20 14.82 16.39 32.05
CA PRO A 20 13.71 16.51 31.09
C PRO A 20 14.13 17.05 29.72
N GLU A 21 15.12 17.93 29.66
CA GLU A 21 15.59 18.60 28.44
C GLU A 21 16.55 17.74 27.60
N ALA A 22 17.17 16.71 28.21
CA ALA A 22 18.12 15.81 27.56
C ALA A 22 17.44 14.62 26.85
N GLN A 23 16.12 14.51 26.96
CA GLN A 23 15.35 13.40 26.40
C GLN A 23 15.39 13.37 24.87
N THR A 24 15.49 12.17 24.31
CA THR A 24 15.52 11.93 22.86
C THR A 24 14.65 10.73 22.52
N LEU A 25 13.77 10.88 21.53
CA LEU A 25 13.00 9.78 20.96
C LEU A 25 13.65 9.36 19.65
N THR A 26 14.06 8.11 19.54
CA THR A 26 14.49 7.50 18.29
C THR A 26 13.33 6.71 17.69
N LEU A 27 13.02 7.00 16.42
CA LEU A 27 12.02 6.29 15.64
C LEU A 27 12.70 5.55 14.49
N SER A 28 12.58 4.22 14.52
CA SER A 28 13.19 3.32 13.55
C SER A 28 12.12 2.77 12.60
N PRO A 29 12.16 3.11 11.30
CA PRO A 29 11.27 2.53 10.30
C PRO A 29 11.46 1.02 10.19
N VAL A 30 10.36 0.27 10.30
CA VAL A 30 10.34 -1.18 10.11
C VAL A 30 9.12 -1.60 9.29
N ILE A 31 9.17 -2.81 8.78
CA ILE A 31 8.03 -3.52 8.22
C ILE A 31 7.46 -4.40 9.33
N SER A 32 6.19 -4.23 9.66
CA SER A 32 5.53 -5.02 10.71
C SER A 32 5.53 -6.51 10.34
N PRO A 33 5.24 -7.42 11.29
CA PRO A 33 5.03 -8.84 10.95
C PRO A 33 3.91 -9.06 9.91
N TYR A 34 3.02 -8.08 9.78
CA TYR A 34 1.93 -8.04 8.80
C TYR A 34 2.28 -7.21 7.55
N GLY A 35 3.57 -6.98 7.34
CA GLY A 35 4.20 -6.16 6.32
C GLY A 35 3.62 -4.78 6.06
N GLU A 36 3.20 -4.12 7.12
CA GLU A 36 2.80 -2.71 7.09
C GLU A 36 3.97 -1.80 7.47
N LEU A 37 4.00 -0.59 6.92
CA LEU A 37 4.91 0.45 7.39
C LEU A 37 4.65 0.75 8.87
N ALA A 38 5.68 0.61 9.69
CA ALA A 38 5.60 0.80 11.13
C ALA A 38 6.87 1.46 11.68
N LEU A 39 6.81 1.85 12.95
CA LEU A 39 7.91 2.49 13.66
C LEU A 39 8.19 1.74 14.96
N GLU A 40 9.42 1.31 15.16
CA GLU A 40 9.90 0.97 16.50
C GLU A 40 10.34 2.24 17.21
N ALA A 41 10.01 2.34 18.49
CA ALA A 41 10.31 3.50 19.30
C ALA A 41 11.30 3.14 20.41
N THR A 42 12.39 3.89 20.49
CA THR A 42 13.30 3.88 21.62
C THR A 42 13.37 5.28 22.20
N TRP A 43 13.13 5.43 23.50
CA TRP A 43 13.11 6.72 24.17
C TRP A 43 14.10 6.73 25.33
N ASP A 44 15.10 7.62 25.21
CA ASP A 44 15.98 8.00 26.31
C ASP A 44 15.20 8.96 27.23
N CYS A 45 14.62 8.39 28.27
CA CYS A 45 13.62 9.01 29.13
C CYS A 45 14.24 9.52 30.44
N TYR A 46 13.84 10.72 30.84
CA TYR A 46 13.98 11.19 32.22
C TYR A 46 12.70 10.81 32.96
N GLY A 47 12.80 9.90 33.91
CA GLY A 47 11.64 9.29 34.54
C GLY A 47 12.00 8.66 35.87
N PRO A 48 12.32 9.46 36.90
CA PRO A 48 12.79 8.97 38.18
C PRO A 48 11.81 7.97 38.83
N ASP A 49 10.51 8.15 38.60
CA ASP A 49 9.45 7.31 39.18
C ASP A 49 9.20 5.99 38.44
N LEU A 50 9.73 5.82 37.22
CA LEU A 50 9.51 4.62 36.43
C LEU A 50 10.26 3.42 37.02
N ARG A 51 9.60 2.27 37.09
CA ARG A 51 10.22 1.01 37.49
C ARG A 51 10.70 0.21 36.28
N ALA A 52 11.82 -0.50 36.44
CA ALA A 52 12.30 -1.43 35.42
C ALA A 52 11.30 -2.58 35.22
N GLY A 53 11.22 -3.10 33.99
CA GLY A 53 10.35 -4.21 33.63
C GLY A 53 9.45 -3.88 32.45
N GLY A 54 8.27 -4.49 32.41
CA GLY A 54 7.28 -4.21 31.36
C GLY A 54 6.51 -2.91 31.57
N GLY A 55 5.84 -2.46 30.53
CA GLY A 55 4.94 -1.33 30.54
C GLY A 55 4.28 -1.11 29.20
N TRP A 56 3.83 0.11 28.98
CA TRP A 56 3.26 0.56 27.71
C TRP A 56 3.86 1.88 27.28
N ILE A 57 4.16 2.00 25.99
CA ILE A 57 4.47 3.28 25.35
C ILE A 57 3.31 3.67 24.44
N THR A 58 2.92 4.94 24.51
CA THR A 58 1.90 5.56 23.67
C THR A 58 2.52 6.70 22.88
N LEU A 59 2.34 6.69 21.55
CA LEU A 59 2.75 7.79 20.67
C LEU A 59 1.54 8.51 20.06
N GLY A 60 1.67 9.83 19.92
CA GLY A 60 0.65 10.71 19.34
C GLY A 60 -0.65 10.77 20.13
N GLY A 61 -0.65 10.27 21.38
CA GLY A 61 -1.85 10.17 22.23
C GLY A 61 -2.86 9.10 21.80
N LEU A 62 -2.55 8.31 20.78
CA LEU A 62 -3.51 7.40 20.14
C LEU A 62 -3.03 5.96 20.14
N VAL A 63 -1.78 5.72 19.73
CA VAL A 63 -1.27 4.37 19.45
C VAL A 63 -0.49 3.87 20.65
N ARG A 64 -0.91 2.76 21.25
CA ARG A 64 -0.31 2.18 22.45
C ARG A 64 0.17 0.76 22.18
N VAL A 65 1.43 0.51 22.47
CA VAL A 65 2.06 -0.82 22.39
C VAL A 65 2.74 -1.18 23.71
N THR A 66 3.02 -2.46 23.92
CA THR A 66 3.83 -2.91 25.05
C THR A 66 5.26 -2.39 24.90
N ALA A 67 5.92 -2.15 26.02
CA ALA A 67 7.29 -1.67 26.06
C ALA A 67 8.09 -2.29 27.20
N THR A 68 9.40 -2.38 26.99
CA THR A 68 10.39 -2.71 27.99
C THR A 68 11.02 -1.43 28.55
N ILE A 69 11.09 -1.32 29.87
CA ILE A 69 11.66 -0.21 30.63
C ILE A 69 12.96 -0.69 31.27
N GLN A 70 14.08 -0.13 30.84
CA GLN A 70 15.40 -0.42 31.42
C GLN A 70 15.92 0.81 32.15
N ARG A 71 16.14 0.67 33.47
CA ARG A 71 16.78 1.72 34.26
C ARG A 71 18.27 1.79 33.94
N THR A 72 18.75 2.98 33.62
CA THR A 72 20.17 3.26 33.37
C THR A 72 20.81 4.07 34.50
N GLY A 73 20.00 4.65 35.38
CA GLY A 73 20.46 5.35 36.58
C GLY A 73 19.33 5.72 37.55
N PRO A 74 19.59 6.61 38.53
CA PRO A 74 18.63 7.05 39.54
C PRO A 74 17.47 7.89 38.98
N VAL A 75 17.65 8.52 37.82
CA VAL A 75 16.65 9.40 37.19
C VAL A 75 16.34 9.03 35.73
N GLY A 76 17.20 8.25 35.07
CA GLY A 76 17.08 7.90 33.66
C GLY A 76 16.59 6.46 33.42
N ALA A 77 15.88 6.30 32.32
CA ALA A 77 15.45 5.01 31.78
C ALA A 77 15.53 5.01 30.24
N VAL A 78 15.78 3.85 29.64
CA VAL A 78 15.56 3.61 28.21
C VAL A 78 14.26 2.84 28.07
N ILE A 79 13.34 3.36 27.26
CA ILE A 79 12.07 2.71 26.94
C ILE A 79 12.16 2.19 25.51
N SER A 80 11.89 0.91 25.30
CA SER A 80 11.86 0.31 23.96
C SER A 80 10.49 -0.30 23.71
N SER A 81 9.86 0.00 22.57
CA SER A 81 8.63 -0.66 22.17
C SER A 81 8.88 -2.14 21.88
N ASP A 82 8.09 -3.05 22.46
CA ASP A 82 8.21 -4.49 22.18
C ASP A 82 7.47 -4.89 20.88
N ARG A 83 6.64 -3.98 20.35
CA ARG A 83 5.93 -4.12 19.08
C ARG A 83 6.03 -2.82 18.29
N PRO A 84 6.11 -2.88 16.97
CA PRO A 84 6.15 -1.69 16.15
C PRO A 84 4.79 -0.99 16.13
N LEU A 85 4.81 0.35 16.10
CA LEU A 85 3.63 1.20 16.01
C LEU A 85 3.29 1.45 14.54
N LEU A 86 2.07 1.14 14.11
CA LEU A 86 1.69 1.24 12.70
C LEU A 86 1.63 2.70 12.24
N VAL A 87 2.26 3.01 11.11
CA VAL A 87 2.33 4.37 10.57
C VAL A 87 0.93 4.90 10.26
N ARG A 88 0.03 4.07 9.72
CA ARG A 88 -1.36 4.47 9.41
C ARG A 88 -2.11 5.01 10.62
N GLU A 89 -1.85 4.47 11.80
CA GLU A 89 -2.49 4.86 13.05
C GLU A 89 -1.88 6.14 13.63
N LEU A 90 -0.58 6.36 13.36
CA LEU A 90 0.14 7.57 13.74
C LEU A 90 0.01 8.71 12.72
N ALA A 91 -0.63 8.48 11.58
CA ALA A 91 -0.51 9.37 10.43
C ALA A 91 -1.18 10.75 10.60
N LYS A 92 -1.89 11.01 11.71
CA LYS A 92 -2.30 12.36 12.13
C LYS A 92 -1.26 13.08 13.02
N ALA A 93 -0.48 12.32 13.78
CA ALA A 93 0.50 12.84 14.73
C ALA A 93 1.90 13.04 14.12
N LEU A 94 2.25 12.28 13.08
CA LEU A 94 3.55 12.37 12.42
C LEU A 94 3.77 13.61 11.52
N PRO A 95 2.77 14.14 10.78
CA PRO A 95 3.04 15.18 9.79
C PRO A 95 3.77 16.43 10.31
N PRO A 96 3.42 16.99 11.48
CA PRO A 96 4.15 18.13 12.02
C PRO A 96 5.66 17.80 12.14
N VAL A 97 5.99 16.74 12.87
CA VAL A 97 7.38 16.44 13.20
C VAL A 97 8.18 15.84 12.04
N LEU A 98 7.55 15.05 11.18
CA LEU A 98 8.21 14.33 10.09
C LEU A 98 8.30 15.15 8.80
N CYS A 99 7.25 15.92 8.47
CA CYS A 99 7.13 16.57 7.17
C CYS A 99 7.56 18.03 7.23
N SER A 100 7.15 18.76 8.26
CA SER A 100 7.57 20.16 8.43
C SER A 100 8.89 20.30 9.20
N GLY A 101 9.32 19.25 9.90
CA GLY A 101 10.45 19.32 10.83
C GLY A 101 10.17 20.23 12.04
N GLN A 102 8.89 20.51 12.31
CA GLN A 102 8.43 21.40 13.37
C GLN A 102 7.36 20.73 14.24
N GLY A 103 6.90 21.39 15.30
CA GLY A 103 5.87 20.84 16.18
C GLY A 103 6.39 19.81 17.18
N ARG A 104 5.46 19.02 17.73
CA ARG A 104 5.73 18.08 18.83
C ARG A 104 4.95 16.78 18.66
N LEU A 105 5.54 15.69 19.12
CA LEU A 105 4.92 14.38 19.23
C LEU A 105 4.70 14.04 20.71
N LEU A 106 3.46 13.73 21.09
CA LEU A 106 3.18 13.29 22.45
C LEU A 106 3.72 11.86 22.65
N VAL A 107 4.61 11.69 23.62
CA VAL A 107 5.16 10.41 24.06
C VAL A 107 4.72 10.19 25.51
N LYS A 108 4.18 9.02 25.80
CA LYS A 108 3.77 8.65 27.15
C LYS A 108 4.23 7.23 27.44
N VAL A 109 4.80 7.01 28.62
CA VAL A 109 5.12 5.68 29.13
C VAL A 109 4.40 5.46 30.45
N ARG A 110 3.87 4.26 30.65
CA ARG A 110 3.29 3.82 31.91
C ARG A 110 3.85 2.45 32.28
N ASP A 111 4.39 2.31 33.48
CA ASP A 111 4.89 1.03 33.99
C ASP A 111 3.76 0.15 34.54
N LEU A 112 4.08 -1.11 34.89
CA LEU A 112 3.12 -2.05 35.49
C LEU A 112 2.58 -1.61 36.87
N PHE A 113 3.22 -0.63 37.50
CA PHE A 113 2.84 -0.08 38.80
C PHE A 113 2.06 1.24 38.67
N CYS A 114 1.69 1.61 37.44
CA CYS A 114 0.94 2.81 37.12
C CYS A 114 1.68 4.13 37.32
N HIS A 115 3.01 4.12 37.47
CA HIS A 115 3.79 5.35 37.32
C HIS A 115 3.80 5.75 35.85
N GLU A 116 3.69 7.06 35.61
CA GLU A 116 3.49 7.60 34.28
C GLU A 116 4.41 8.79 34.04
N VAL A 117 5.05 8.79 32.87
CA VAL A 117 5.83 9.92 32.38
C VAL A 117 5.29 10.31 31.02
N ILE A 118 5.04 11.60 30.84
CA ILE A 118 4.56 12.19 29.59
C ILE A 118 5.58 13.24 29.13
N TRP A 119 5.87 13.24 27.83
CA TRP A 119 6.75 14.20 27.21
C TRP A 119 6.22 14.62 25.83
N GLU A 120 6.19 15.92 25.57
CA GLU A 120 5.95 16.44 24.23
C GLU A 120 7.30 16.56 23.49
N ALA A 121 7.68 15.53 22.76
CA ALA A 121 8.94 15.48 22.04
C ALA A 121 8.94 16.52 20.90
N PRO A 122 9.74 17.61 20.97
CA PRO A 122 9.86 18.53 19.85
C PRO A 122 10.56 17.83 18.68
N ALA A 123 10.26 18.25 17.45
CA ALA A 123 10.87 17.66 16.25
C ALA A 123 12.41 17.57 16.31
N SER A 124 13.08 18.56 16.91
CA SER A 124 14.54 18.58 17.09
C SER A 124 15.10 17.55 18.07
N ARG A 125 14.24 16.85 18.82
CA ARG A 125 14.58 15.76 19.76
C ARG A 125 14.02 14.42 19.31
N ILE A 126 13.51 14.34 18.09
CA ILE A 126 13.12 13.10 17.44
C ILE A 126 14.21 12.73 16.45
N ALA A 127 14.97 11.69 16.77
CA ALA A 127 15.95 11.10 15.87
C ALA A 127 15.25 10.09 14.95
N TRP A 128 15.41 10.24 13.65
CA TRP A 128 14.92 9.29 12.67
C TRP A 128 16.05 8.40 12.20
N VAL A 129 15.86 7.08 12.22
CA VAL A 129 16.83 6.17 11.59
C VAL A 129 16.66 6.27 10.07
N GLU A 130 17.71 6.73 9.40
CA GLU A 130 17.73 6.93 7.95
C GLU A 130 17.74 5.60 7.20
N GLY A 131 16.99 5.53 6.09
CA GLY A 131 16.88 4.34 5.25
C GLY A 131 15.74 4.42 4.22
N ALA A 132 15.63 3.43 3.33
CA ALA A 132 14.60 3.39 2.29
C ALA A 132 13.17 3.44 2.86
N LEU A 133 12.94 2.70 3.96
CA LEU A 133 11.66 2.69 4.67
C LEU A 133 11.27 4.08 5.21
N LEU A 134 12.22 4.90 5.65
CA LEU A 134 11.92 6.28 6.06
C LEU A 134 11.36 7.10 4.89
N GLY A 135 11.90 6.89 3.68
CA GLY A 135 11.40 7.50 2.46
C GLY A 135 9.96 7.09 2.15
N GLU A 136 9.62 5.81 2.31
CA GLU A 136 8.26 5.30 2.14
C GLU A 136 7.28 5.85 3.19
N ILE A 137 7.71 5.95 4.45
CA ILE A 137 6.93 6.58 5.51
C ILE A 137 6.70 8.05 5.20
N LYS A 138 7.74 8.79 4.80
CA LYS A 138 7.62 10.19 4.37
C LYS A 138 6.67 10.32 3.19
N ALA A 139 6.75 9.45 2.18
CA ALA A 139 5.81 9.48 1.06
C ALA A 139 4.36 9.21 1.51
N SER A 140 4.16 8.27 2.44
CA SER A 140 2.85 7.91 2.97
C SER A 140 2.22 8.98 3.88
N VAL A 141 3.04 9.66 4.68
CA VAL A 141 2.60 10.63 5.70
C VAL A 141 2.64 12.07 5.19
N CYS A 142 3.66 12.42 4.40
CA CYS A 142 3.93 13.77 3.90
C CYS A 142 3.53 13.97 2.45
N GLY A 143 3.21 12.90 1.72
CA GLY A 143 2.66 12.99 0.38
C GLY A 143 1.32 13.71 0.37
N ALA A 144 0.94 14.27 -0.78
CA ALA A 144 -0.39 14.82 -0.96
C ALA A 144 -1.43 13.70 -0.74
N GLU A 145 -2.42 13.95 0.13
CA GLU A 145 -3.60 13.09 0.20
C GLU A 145 -4.42 13.34 -1.07
N THR A 146 -4.50 12.34 -1.95
CA THR A 146 -5.23 12.46 -3.22
C THR A 146 -6.49 11.62 -3.27
N TRP A 147 -6.80 10.83 -2.23
CA TRP A 147 -7.94 9.90 -2.24
C TRP A 147 -9.29 10.54 -2.61
N SER A 148 -9.49 11.81 -2.26
CA SER A 148 -10.72 12.57 -2.54
C SER A 148 -10.70 13.30 -3.89
N THR A 149 -9.53 13.43 -4.51
CA THR A 149 -9.39 13.99 -5.85
C THR A 149 -9.59 12.88 -6.88
N ILE A 150 -10.29 13.19 -7.97
CA ILE A 150 -10.49 12.27 -9.09
C ILE A 150 -9.49 12.66 -10.17
N PRO A 151 -8.39 11.92 -10.40
CA PRO A 151 -7.37 12.30 -11.36
C PRO A 151 -7.90 12.40 -12.80
N GLY A 152 -8.98 11.68 -13.10
CA GLY A 152 -9.74 11.75 -14.34
C GLY A 152 -10.63 12.99 -14.50
N GLY A 153 -10.84 13.77 -13.43
CA GLY A 153 -11.74 14.91 -13.40
C GLY A 153 -13.15 14.50 -12.99
N THR A 154 -13.97 14.05 -13.95
CA THR A 154 -15.39 13.74 -13.70
C THR A 154 -15.59 12.31 -13.19
N PRO A 155 -16.34 12.07 -12.09
CA PRO A 155 -16.66 10.72 -11.63
C PRO A 155 -17.53 9.96 -12.64
N ILE A 156 -17.43 8.63 -12.64
CA ILE A 156 -18.29 7.76 -13.44
C ILE A 156 -19.69 7.75 -12.85
N THR A 157 -20.70 8.16 -13.63
CA THR A 157 -22.12 8.09 -13.23
C THR A 157 -22.84 6.85 -13.75
N ASP A 158 -22.37 6.29 -14.87
CA ASP A 158 -22.88 5.08 -15.51
C ASP A 158 -21.69 4.33 -16.14
N ILE A 159 -21.39 3.15 -15.63
CA ILE A 159 -20.23 2.37 -16.06
C ILE A 159 -20.36 1.86 -17.50
N ASP A 160 -21.58 1.53 -17.95
CA ASP A 160 -21.79 0.98 -19.29
C ASP A 160 -21.68 2.08 -20.33
N ALA A 161 -22.24 3.26 -20.04
CA ALA A 161 -22.06 4.44 -20.89
C ALA A 161 -20.59 4.88 -20.96
N PHE A 162 -19.87 4.79 -19.84
CA PHE A 162 -18.44 5.11 -19.79
C PHE A 162 -17.60 4.15 -20.65
N LEU A 163 -17.85 2.84 -20.53
CA LEU A 163 -17.15 1.80 -21.28
C LEU A 163 -17.56 1.69 -22.75
N ALA A 164 -18.70 2.28 -23.13
CA ALA A 164 -19.11 2.41 -24.53
C ALA A 164 -18.22 3.38 -25.33
N THR A 165 -17.33 4.14 -24.68
CA THR A 165 -16.43 5.09 -25.33
C THR A 165 -14.98 4.60 -25.32
N CYS A 166 -14.22 4.98 -26.33
CA CYS A 166 -12.77 4.79 -26.33
C CYS A 166 -12.09 5.76 -25.35
N PRO A 167 -10.93 5.43 -24.76
CA PRO A 167 -10.16 6.41 -24.00
C PRO A 167 -9.86 7.66 -24.84
N PRO A 168 -10.18 8.87 -24.36
CA PRO A 168 -9.82 10.12 -25.03
C PRO A 168 -8.31 10.19 -25.32
N PRO A 169 -7.86 10.82 -26.41
CA PRO A 169 -6.44 10.83 -26.79
C PRO A 169 -5.48 11.31 -25.70
N GLU A 170 -5.84 12.38 -24.99
CA GLU A 170 -5.06 12.96 -23.89
C GLU A 170 -5.01 12.05 -22.66
N GLU A 171 -6.11 11.35 -22.37
CA GLU A 171 -6.17 10.36 -21.31
C GLU A 171 -5.33 9.14 -21.70
N LEU A 172 -5.47 8.62 -22.91
CA LEU A 172 -4.68 7.51 -23.42
C LEU A 172 -3.17 7.82 -23.38
N ALA A 173 -2.76 9.04 -23.73
CA ALA A 173 -1.38 9.47 -23.64
C ALA A 173 -0.87 9.44 -22.20
N THR A 174 -1.70 9.87 -21.24
CA THR A 174 -1.41 9.77 -19.80
C THR A 174 -1.27 8.33 -19.35
N LEU A 175 -2.22 7.46 -19.71
CA LEU A 175 -2.19 6.03 -19.37
C LEU A 175 -0.95 5.33 -19.96
N LYS A 176 -0.57 5.64 -21.21
CA LYS A 176 0.63 5.08 -21.85
C LYS A 176 1.93 5.49 -21.18
N ARG A 177 2.01 6.74 -20.71
CA ARG A 177 3.18 7.27 -20.01
C ARG A 177 3.33 6.66 -18.61
N ASP A 178 2.21 6.59 -17.89
CA ASP A 178 2.18 6.16 -16.50
C ASP A 178 2.29 4.62 -16.40
N PHE A 179 1.64 3.89 -17.31
CA PHE A 179 1.62 2.42 -17.36
C PHE A 179 1.90 1.91 -18.79
N PRO A 180 3.15 1.97 -19.27
CA PRO A 180 3.53 1.33 -20.53
C PRO A 180 3.21 -0.16 -20.47
N ILE A 181 2.47 -0.64 -21.48
CA ILE A 181 2.11 -2.05 -21.62
C ILE A 181 3.14 -2.75 -22.51
N LEU A 182 3.80 -3.74 -21.95
CA LEU A 182 4.82 -4.57 -22.59
C LEU A 182 4.27 -5.98 -22.85
N PHE A 183 4.96 -6.75 -23.67
CA PHE A 183 4.56 -8.11 -24.02
C PHE A 183 5.72 -9.08 -23.84
N GLU A 184 5.41 -10.29 -23.38
CA GLU A 184 6.35 -11.40 -23.21
C GLU A 184 5.84 -12.66 -23.93
N PRO A 185 6.49 -13.14 -25.01
CA PRO A 185 7.67 -12.56 -25.63
C PRO A 185 7.37 -11.23 -26.34
N PHE A 186 8.39 -10.39 -26.52
CA PHE A 186 8.26 -9.05 -27.11
C PHE A 186 7.60 -9.03 -28.51
N LYS A 187 7.80 -10.09 -29.30
CA LYS A 187 7.21 -10.19 -30.65
C LYS A 187 5.79 -10.76 -30.59
N ARG A 188 4.83 -9.89 -30.90
CA ARG A 188 3.44 -10.24 -31.16
C ARG A 188 3.32 -10.77 -32.59
N THR A 189 3.12 -12.08 -32.76
CA THR A 189 2.96 -12.65 -34.10
C THR A 189 1.48 -12.73 -34.53
N ARG A 190 0.52 -12.61 -33.60
CA ARG A 190 -0.91 -12.82 -33.90
C ARG A 190 -1.91 -11.87 -33.22
N ASP A 191 -1.51 -11.03 -32.27
CA ASP A 191 -2.48 -10.20 -31.54
C ASP A 191 -2.74 -8.85 -32.23
N PRO A 192 -3.98 -8.34 -32.21
CA PRO A 192 -4.36 -7.08 -32.87
C PRO A 192 -3.63 -5.87 -32.28
N VAL A 193 -2.94 -5.08 -33.11
CA VAL A 193 -2.33 -3.80 -32.68
C VAL A 193 -3.39 -2.94 -31.98
N TYR A 194 -2.98 -2.16 -30.98
CA TYR A 194 -3.89 -1.25 -30.30
C TYR A 194 -4.69 -0.43 -31.31
N SER A 195 -6.00 -0.58 -31.24
CA SER A 195 -7.00 0.18 -31.97
C SER A 195 -8.25 0.22 -31.09
N CYS A 196 -9.09 1.24 -31.30
CA CYS A 196 -10.35 1.37 -30.60
C CYS A 196 -11.38 2.01 -31.53
N SER A 197 -12.57 1.43 -31.59
CA SER A 197 -13.76 1.98 -32.24
C SER A 197 -14.94 1.86 -31.31
N GLU A 198 -15.83 2.86 -31.33
CA GLU A 198 -16.96 2.92 -30.41
C GLU A 198 -18.20 2.18 -30.96
N PRO A 199 -18.89 1.38 -30.14
CA PRO A 199 -18.51 0.98 -28.79
C PRO A 199 -17.43 -0.14 -28.81
N PRO A 200 -16.43 -0.10 -27.91
CA PRO A 200 -15.39 -1.14 -27.84
C PRO A 200 -15.94 -2.57 -27.74
N ALA A 201 -17.07 -2.75 -27.02
CA ALA A 201 -17.73 -4.04 -26.88
C ALA A 201 -18.22 -4.67 -28.20
N SER A 202 -18.35 -3.88 -29.27
CA SER A 202 -18.73 -4.36 -30.61
C SER A 202 -17.54 -4.73 -31.50
N MET A 203 -16.31 -4.47 -31.05
CA MET A 203 -15.11 -4.74 -31.82
C MET A 203 -14.87 -6.24 -31.95
N ARG A 204 -14.67 -6.72 -33.19
CA ARG A 204 -14.32 -8.12 -33.46
C ARG A 204 -12.91 -8.47 -33.01
N GLU A 205 -11.99 -7.52 -33.09
CA GLU A 205 -10.59 -7.68 -32.75
C GLU A 205 -10.21 -6.70 -31.63
N LEU A 206 -10.21 -7.21 -30.40
CA LEU A 206 -9.79 -6.46 -29.22
C LEU A 206 -8.32 -6.72 -28.91
N SER A 207 -7.56 -5.63 -28.71
CA SER A 207 -6.19 -5.73 -28.22
C SER A 207 -6.18 -5.83 -26.69
N ASP A 208 -5.23 -6.60 -26.12
CA ASP A 208 -5.06 -6.65 -24.65
C ASP A 208 -4.78 -5.27 -24.06
N GLN A 209 -4.09 -4.42 -24.84
CA GLN A 209 -3.84 -3.03 -24.48
C GLN A 209 -5.14 -2.23 -24.29
N LEU A 210 -6.15 -2.43 -25.15
CA LEU A 210 -7.41 -1.73 -25.01
C LEU A 210 -8.14 -2.12 -23.73
N ALA A 211 -8.21 -3.43 -23.40
CA ALA A 211 -8.84 -3.88 -22.16
C ALA A 211 -8.12 -3.31 -20.91
N ILE A 212 -6.79 -3.36 -20.90
CA ILE A 212 -6.00 -2.81 -19.77
C ILE A 212 -6.14 -1.28 -19.70
N TYR A 213 -6.12 -0.55 -20.83
CA TYR A 213 -6.33 0.89 -20.81
C TYR A 213 -7.75 1.28 -20.38
N GLN A 214 -8.78 0.51 -20.72
CA GLN A 214 -10.13 0.73 -20.17
C GLN A 214 -10.15 0.47 -18.65
N ALA A 215 -9.47 -0.56 -18.15
CA ALA A 215 -9.37 -0.81 -16.71
C ALA A 215 -8.71 0.38 -15.99
N LEU A 216 -7.54 0.82 -16.48
CA LEU A 216 -6.81 1.94 -15.92
C LEU A 216 -7.60 3.26 -16.01
N ARG A 217 -8.37 3.45 -17.10
CA ARG A 217 -9.27 4.57 -17.27
C ARG A 217 -10.38 4.57 -16.22
N VAL A 218 -11.05 3.44 -16.00
CA VAL A 218 -12.05 3.32 -14.93
C VAL A 218 -11.41 3.65 -13.58
N ILE A 219 -10.26 3.05 -13.27
CA ILE A 219 -9.54 3.30 -12.01
C ILE A 219 -9.25 4.79 -11.81
N ARG A 220 -8.89 5.52 -12.88
CA ARG A 220 -8.58 6.96 -12.85
C ARG A 220 -9.80 7.85 -12.55
N HIS A 221 -11.01 7.34 -12.79
CA HIS A 221 -12.27 8.07 -12.64
C HIS A 221 -13.13 7.59 -11.45
N LEU A 222 -12.61 6.66 -10.64
CA LEU A 222 -13.27 6.27 -9.39
C LEU A 222 -13.41 7.46 -8.46
N LYS A 223 -14.47 7.45 -7.64
CA LYS A 223 -14.64 8.41 -6.55
C LYS A 223 -14.78 7.65 -5.25
N LEU A 224 -14.01 8.03 -4.24
CA LEU A 224 -14.00 7.39 -2.95
C LEU A 224 -14.77 8.24 -1.94
N SER A 225 -15.59 7.61 -1.10
CA SER A 225 -16.21 8.27 0.05
C SER A 225 -15.25 8.45 1.23
N GLU A 226 -14.22 7.61 1.30
CA GLU A 226 -13.20 7.59 2.35
C GLU A 226 -11.88 6.99 1.82
N PRO A 227 -10.72 7.27 2.45
CA PRO A 227 -9.44 6.70 2.01
C PRO A 227 -9.42 5.18 2.13
N LEU A 228 -8.70 4.51 1.21
CA LEU A 228 -8.51 3.06 1.27
C LEU A 228 -7.72 2.66 2.53
N PRO A 229 -7.97 1.48 3.11
CA PRO A 229 -7.32 1.07 4.37
C PRO A 229 -5.78 0.99 4.32
N TRP A 230 -5.19 0.81 3.13
CA TRP A 230 -3.74 0.70 2.94
C TRP A 230 -3.09 1.94 2.31
N THR A 231 -3.86 2.96 1.92
CA THR A 231 -3.29 4.16 1.29
C THR A 231 -4.16 5.41 1.40
N ARG A 232 -3.51 6.56 1.49
CA ARG A 232 -4.12 7.89 1.43
C ARG A 232 -4.17 8.49 0.02
N LEU A 233 -3.67 7.75 -0.96
CA LEU A 233 -3.69 8.14 -2.35
C LEU A 233 -4.99 7.68 -3.02
N HIS A 234 -5.38 8.36 -4.09
CA HIS A 234 -6.36 7.83 -5.02
C HIS A 234 -5.87 6.48 -5.57
N PRO A 235 -6.75 5.49 -5.84
CA PRO A 235 -6.32 4.17 -6.31
C PRO A 235 -5.39 4.23 -7.55
N TYR A 236 -5.64 5.17 -8.46
CA TYR A 236 -4.79 5.42 -9.63
C TYR A 236 -3.37 5.91 -9.26
N ASP A 237 -3.28 6.87 -8.34
CA ASP A 237 -1.99 7.43 -7.91
C ASP A 237 -1.20 6.42 -7.09
N TRP A 238 -1.89 5.62 -6.26
CA TRP A 238 -1.27 4.50 -5.56
C TRP A 238 -0.68 3.48 -6.55
N LEU A 239 -1.44 3.04 -7.56
CA LEU A 239 -0.91 2.13 -8.58
C LEU A 239 0.32 2.71 -9.28
N LYS A 240 0.26 3.98 -9.68
CA LYS A 240 1.37 4.68 -10.34
C LYS A 240 2.61 4.75 -9.47
N TYR A 241 2.43 4.86 -8.16
CA TYR A 241 3.53 4.84 -7.20
C TYR A 241 4.14 3.44 -7.05
N LYS A 242 3.32 2.37 -7.13
CA LYS A 242 3.78 0.98 -6.92
C LYS A 242 4.40 0.33 -8.15
N ILE A 243 3.86 0.59 -9.33
CA ILE A 243 4.29 -0.06 -10.58
C ILE A 243 4.57 0.98 -11.66
N GLY A 244 5.55 0.70 -12.51
CA GLY A 244 5.94 1.54 -13.64
C GLY A 244 5.65 0.93 -15.01
N ALA A 245 5.14 -0.30 -15.07
CA ALA A 245 4.72 -0.97 -16.31
C ALA A 245 3.79 -2.15 -16.02
N ILE A 246 3.10 -2.62 -17.06
CA ILE A 246 2.31 -3.86 -17.05
C ILE A 246 2.82 -4.75 -18.18
N VAL A 247 3.14 -6.01 -17.89
CA VAL A 247 3.58 -6.99 -18.88
C VAL A 247 2.43 -7.96 -19.16
N VAL A 248 2.04 -8.12 -20.42
CA VAL A 248 1.15 -9.20 -20.84
C VAL A 248 1.99 -10.39 -21.26
N SER A 249 1.92 -11.49 -20.51
CA SER A 249 2.74 -12.68 -20.76
C SER A 249 1.94 -13.84 -21.34
N TYR A 250 2.45 -14.41 -22.43
CA TYR A 250 1.90 -15.58 -23.12
C TYR A 250 2.51 -16.89 -22.60
N THR A 251 3.63 -16.78 -21.89
CA THR A 251 4.43 -17.92 -21.42
C THR A 251 4.35 -18.09 -19.92
N SER A 252 3.93 -17.05 -19.18
CA SER A 252 3.83 -17.14 -17.73
C SER A 252 2.68 -18.06 -17.30
N PRO A 253 2.92 -18.99 -16.35
CA PRO A 253 1.88 -19.89 -15.85
C PRO A 253 0.82 -19.20 -14.99
N TYR A 254 1.08 -18.00 -14.45
CA TYR A 254 0.14 -17.23 -13.63
C TYR A 254 0.46 -15.73 -13.66
N SER A 255 -0.53 -14.90 -13.32
CA SER A 255 -0.28 -13.47 -13.09
C SER A 255 0.53 -13.31 -11.80
N HIS A 256 1.48 -12.39 -11.79
CA HIS A 256 2.37 -12.20 -10.65
C HIS A 256 2.99 -10.80 -10.64
N CYS A 257 3.52 -10.43 -9.49
CA CYS A 257 4.51 -9.38 -9.31
C CYS A 257 5.86 -10.02 -8.91
N CYS A 258 7.01 -9.36 -8.91
CA CYS A 258 7.33 -7.98 -9.23
C CYS A 258 8.54 -7.98 -10.17
N THR A 259 8.29 -8.12 -11.46
CA THR A 259 9.37 -8.24 -12.44
C THR A 259 10.01 -6.88 -12.70
N ARG A 260 11.31 -6.87 -12.98
CA ARG A 260 12.06 -5.65 -13.32
C ARG A 260 12.20 -5.58 -14.83
N VAL A 261 11.61 -4.54 -15.43
CA VAL A 261 11.63 -4.31 -16.88
C VAL A 261 12.11 -2.90 -17.20
N THR A 262 12.64 -2.71 -18.39
CA THR A 262 13.03 -1.38 -18.88
C THR A 262 12.09 -1.00 -20.03
N PRO A 263 11.04 -0.19 -19.78
CA PRO A 263 10.13 0.23 -20.84
C PRO A 263 10.84 1.05 -21.91
N PRO A 264 10.37 1.02 -23.17
CA PRO A 264 10.91 1.87 -24.22
C PRO A 264 10.96 3.36 -23.80
N GLY A 265 12.11 4.00 -24.02
CA GLY A 265 12.32 5.40 -23.67
C GLY A 265 12.68 5.67 -22.21
N ARG A 266 12.80 4.64 -21.35
CA ARG A 266 13.38 4.75 -20.02
C ARG A 266 14.80 4.18 -19.99
N THR A 267 15.67 4.80 -19.20
CA THR A 267 17.05 4.34 -18.97
C THR A 267 17.17 3.40 -17.78
N GLU A 268 16.29 3.56 -16.79
CA GLU A 268 16.29 2.76 -15.57
C GLU A 268 15.16 1.73 -15.57
N PRO A 269 15.39 0.54 -14.99
CA PRO A 269 14.34 -0.46 -14.84
C PRO A 269 13.27 0.02 -13.85
N VAL A 270 12.05 -0.43 -14.06
CA VAL A 270 10.89 -0.20 -13.19
C VAL A 270 10.30 -1.52 -12.74
N THR A 271 9.55 -1.49 -11.64
CA THR A 271 8.77 -2.63 -11.18
C THR A 271 7.53 -2.77 -12.04
N ALA A 272 7.23 -3.98 -12.49
CA ALA A 272 6.07 -4.29 -13.28
C ALA A 272 5.32 -5.50 -12.72
N ILE A 273 4.01 -5.48 -12.92
CA ILE A 273 3.17 -6.67 -12.77
C ILE A 273 3.08 -7.39 -14.10
N VAL A 274 2.99 -8.70 -14.02
CA VAL A 274 2.76 -9.59 -15.15
C VAL A 274 1.33 -10.07 -15.08
N ILE A 275 0.55 -9.71 -16.09
CA ILE A 275 -0.78 -10.27 -16.31
C ILE A 275 -0.62 -11.45 -17.26
N ARG A 276 -0.93 -12.65 -16.76
CA ARG A 276 -1.00 -13.82 -17.64
C ARG A 276 -2.08 -13.59 -18.68
N LYS A 277 -1.74 -13.85 -19.94
CA LYS A 277 -2.72 -14.02 -20.99
C LYS A 277 -3.44 -15.35 -20.75
N ALA A 278 -4.64 -15.28 -20.19
CA ALA A 278 -5.56 -16.42 -20.17
C ALA A 278 -6.02 -16.75 -21.61
N ASP A 279 -6.83 -17.80 -21.78
CA ASP A 279 -7.48 -18.09 -23.07
C ASP A 279 -8.02 -16.78 -23.67
N GLN A 280 -7.71 -16.51 -24.94
CA GLN A 280 -7.96 -15.21 -25.60
C GLN A 280 -9.41 -14.72 -25.41
N GLU A 281 -10.36 -15.64 -25.25
CA GLU A 281 -11.77 -15.38 -24.98
C GLU A 281 -12.01 -14.65 -23.65
N LEU A 282 -11.31 -15.00 -22.57
CA LEU A 282 -11.50 -14.35 -21.25
C LEU A 282 -10.99 -12.91 -21.20
N LEU A 283 -10.07 -12.52 -22.10
CA LEU A 283 -9.64 -11.12 -22.24
C LEU A 283 -10.58 -10.32 -23.15
N ARG A 284 -11.25 -10.96 -24.13
CA ARG A 284 -12.24 -10.31 -25.00
C ARG A 284 -13.43 -9.76 -24.22
N TYR A 285 -13.88 -10.46 -23.17
CA TYR A 285 -14.99 -10.02 -22.32
C TYR A 285 -14.62 -8.86 -21.36
N ARG A 286 -13.36 -8.42 -21.32
CA ARG A 286 -12.87 -7.37 -20.41
C ARG A 286 -12.92 -5.97 -21.01
N THR A 287 -13.89 -5.68 -21.87
CA THR A 287 -14.23 -4.29 -22.27
C THR A 287 -15.61 -3.87 -21.81
N VAL A 288 -16.38 -4.81 -21.24
CA VAL A 288 -17.62 -4.55 -20.49
C VAL A 288 -17.34 -4.76 -19.00
N TRP A 289 -18.15 -4.16 -18.13
CA TRP A 289 -17.98 -4.34 -16.68
C TRP A 289 -18.03 -5.81 -16.30
N ARG A 290 -19.04 -6.51 -16.84
CA ARG A 290 -19.29 -7.94 -16.69
C ARG A 290 -20.02 -8.48 -17.92
N ASP A 291 -19.49 -9.52 -18.55
CA ASP A 291 -20.20 -10.24 -19.61
C ASP A 291 -21.21 -11.22 -18.98
N PRO A 292 -22.49 -11.20 -19.39
CA PRO A 292 -23.54 -12.00 -18.75
C PRO A 292 -23.40 -13.51 -19.00
N ARG A 293 -22.64 -13.93 -20.02
CA ARG A 293 -22.49 -15.35 -20.38
C ARG A 293 -21.36 -16.01 -19.60
N SER A 294 -20.24 -15.31 -19.48
CA SER A 294 -19.04 -15.79 -18.79
C SER A 294 -19.02 -15.43 -17.30
N GLY A 295 -19.76 -14.39 -16.88
CA GLY A 295 -19.67 -13.82 -15.54
C GLY A 295 -18.38 -13.05 -15.28
N VAL A 296 -17.48 -12.95 -16.27
CA VAL A 296 -16.18 -12.28 -16.16
C VAL A 296 -16.23 -10.96 -16.93
N GLY A 297 -15.43 -9.98 -16.50
CA GLY A 297 -15.34 -8.69 -17.19
C GLY A 297 -14.23 -7.81 -16.66
N LEU A 298 -14.33 -6.51 -16.95
CA LEU A 298 -13.32 -5.51 -16.60
C LEU A 298 -13.09 -5.41 -15.09
N ALA A 299 -14.14 -5.59 -14.28
CA ALA A 299 -14.05 -5.56 -12.81
C ALA A 299 -12.97 -6.53 -12.29
N HIS A 300 -12.96 -7.76 -12.80
CA HIS A 300 -12.01 -8.80 -12.40
C HIS A 300 -10.56 -8.45 -12.80
N LEU A 301 -10.36 -7.74 -13.91
CA LEU A 301 -9.04 -7.26 -14.31
C LEU A 301 -8.56 -6.12 -13.41
N ILE A 302 -9.45 -5.18 -13.07
CA ILE A 302 -9.13 -4.11 -12.11
C ILE A 302 -8.70 -4.72 -10.79
N LEU A 303 -9.48 -5.64 -10.24
CA LEU A 303 -9.18 -6.35 -9.00
C LEU A 303 -7.83 -7.09 -9.06
N LEU A 304 -7.56 -7.80 -10.15
CA LEU A 304 -6.27 -8.48 -10.37
C LEU A 304 -5.09 -7.49 -10.43
N ILE A 305 -5.23 -6.34 -11.09
CA ILE A 305 -4.17 -5.33 -11.17
C ILE A 305 -3.79 -4.85 -9.76
N PHE A 306 -4.79 -4.58 -8.90
CA PHE A 306 -4.53 -4.18 -7.52
C PHE A 306 -3.95 -5.32 -6.67
N HIS A 307 -4.43 -6.56 -6.86
CA HIS A 307 -3.87 -7.75 -6.24
C HIS A 307 -2.37 -7.84 -6.54
N GLU A 308 -1.99 -7.83 -7.81
CA GLU A 308 -0.59 -7.96 -8.20
C GLU A 308 0.25 -6.77 -7.74
N ALA A 309 -0.29 -5.55 -7.80
CA ALA A 309 0.43 -4.37 -7.32
C ALA A 309 0.66 -4.41 -5.80
N ARG A 310 -0.21 -5.06 -5.02
CA ARG A 310 -0.08 -5.14 -3.57
C ARG A 310 1.13 -5.97 -3.14
N HIS A 311 1.53 -6.97 -3.93
CA HIS A 311 2.76 -7.75 -3.69
C HIS A 311 4.04 -6.91 -3.66
N VAL A 312 4.01 -5.66 -4.15
CA VAL A 312 5.13 -4.70 -3.98
C VAL A 312 5.34 -4.34 -2.51
N ASP A 313 4.26 -4.24 -1.75
CA ASP A 313 4.29 -3.85 -0.33
C ASP A 313 4.27 -5.07 0.57
N LEU A 314 3.42 -6.03 0.23
CA LEU A 314 3.00 -7.08 1.14
C LEU A 314 2.72 -8.38 0.39
N PRO A 315 3.53 -9.44 0.58
CA PRO A 315 3.23 -10.76 0.02
C PRO A 315 2.03 -11.41 0.72
N HIS A 316 1.66 -12.61 0.29
CA HIS A 316 0.81 -13.51 1.08
C HIS A 316 1.57 -14.03 2.32
N ASP A 317 0.89 -14.19 3.46
CA ASP A 317 1.46 -14.77 4.69
C ASP A 317 0.91 -16.16 5.04
N CYS A 318 0.02 -16.72 4.23
CA CYS A 318 -0.54 -18.06 4.42
C CYS A 318 -0.47 -18.90 3.14
N GLY A 319 0.75 -19.14 2.65
CA GLY A 319 0.97 -19.81 1.38
C GLY A 319 0.49 -18.93 0.23
N GLU A 320 -0.41 -19.42 -0.61
CA GLU A 320 -1.04 -18.65 -1.70
C GLU A 320 -2.26 -17.83 -1.24
N LYS A 321 -2.44 -17.68 0.08
CA LYS A 321 -3.58 -17.01 0.73
C LYS A 321 -3.09 -15.94 1.69
N ASP A 322 -3.98 -15.02 2.04
CA ASP A 322 -3.76 -14.14 3.19
C ASP A 322 -4.27 -14.82 4.47
N SER A 323 -3.69 -14.54 5.62
CA SER A 323 -4.11 -15.10 6.90
C SER A 323 -5.48 -14.59 7.30
N THR A 324 -5.70 -13.27 7.15
CA THR A 324 -6.91 -12.54 7.54
C THR A 324 -7.16 -11.36 6.60
N VAL A 325 -8.37 -10.80 6.60
CA VAL A 325 -8.65 -9.53 5.88
C VAL A 325 -7.80 -8.38 6.44
N SER A 326 -7.59 -8.36 7.76
CA SER A 326 -6.82 -7.30 8.45
C SER A 326 -5.33 -7.28 8.11
N TYR A 327 -4.77 -8.43 7.71
CA TYR A 327 -3.43 -8.51 7.16
C TYR A 327 -3.28 -7.61 5.92
N MET A 328 -4.35 -7.44 5.14
CA MET A 328 -4.41 -6.53 3.99
C MET A 328 -3.30 -6.83 2.95
N GLY A 329 -3.04 -8.12 2.74
CA GLY A 329 -2.21 -8.62 1.64
C GLY A 329 -2.92 -8.48 0.29
N ALA A 330 -2.43 -9.18 -0.73
CA ALA A 330 -2.99 -9.06 -2.07
C ALA A 330 -4.45 -9.54 -2.17
N TRP A 331 -4.85 -10.55 -1.40
CA TRP A 331 -6.26 -10.96 -1.32
C TRP A 331 -7.10 -10.01 -0.48
N GLY A 332 -6.53 -9.44 0.59
CA GLY A 332 -7.16 -8.38 1.39
C GLY A 332 -7.54 -7.17 0.54
N VAL A 333 -6.61 -6.67 -0.28
CA VAL A 333 -6.87 -5.56 -1.21
C VAL A 333 -7.96 -5.91 -2.22
N GLN A 334 -7.88 -7.08 -2.84
CA GLN A 334 -8.88 -7.53 -3.82
C GLN A 334 -10.27 -7.68 -3.20
N TYR A 335 -10.35 -8.28 -2.00
CA TYR A 335 -11.59 -8.39 -1.22
C TYR A 335 -12.18 -7.00 -0.93
N THR A 336 -11.38 -6.11 -0.34
CA THR A 336 -11.85 -4.78 0.07
C THR A 336 -12.32 -3.95 -1.12
N LEU A 337 -11.63 -3.99 -2.26
CA LEU A 337 -12.10 -3.29 -3.46
C LEU A 337 -13.44 -3.84 -3.97
N ALA A 338 -13.61 -5.17 -4.00
CA ALA A 338 -14.86 -5.77 -4.43
C ALA A 338 -16.03 -5.40 -3.48
N GLU A 339 -15.80 -5.50 -2.17
CA GLU A 339 -16.77 -5.11 -1.14
C GLU A 339 -17.12 -3.61 -1.24
N TRP A 340 -16.13 -2.72 -1.35
CA TRP A 340 -16.36 -1.28 -1.38
C TRP A 340 -17.04 -0.79 -2.67
N LEU A 341 -16.77 -1.45 -3.81
CA LEU A 341 -17.52 -1.22 -5.04
C LEU A 341 -18.98 -1.68 -4.91
N ALA A 342 -19.22 -2.83 -4.25
CA ALA A 342 -20.56 -3.35 -4.00
C ALA A 342 -21.37 -2.45 -3.06
N GLU A 343 -20.75 -1.97 -1.98
CA GLU A 343 -21.37 -1.06 -1.00
C GLU A 343 -21.53 0.38 -1.51
N GLY A 344 -20.84 0.73 -2.61
CA GLY A 344 -20.83 2.08 -3.16
C GLY A 344 -19.92 3.07 -2.41
N LYS A 345 -19.00 2.58 -1.58
CA LYS A 345 -17.89 3.39 -1.00
C LYS A 345 -16.88 3.82 -2.06
N ILE A 346 -16.75 2.99 -3.11
CA ILE A 346 -16.11 3.36 -4.37
C ILE A 346 -17.22 3.55 -5.40
N GLU A 347 -17.49 4.79 -5.76
CA GLU A 347 -18.47 5.15 -6.77
C GLU A 347 -17.86 4.98 -8.17
N ALA A 348 -18.42 4.03 -8.94
CA ALA A 348 -18.05 3.75 -10.33
C ALA A 348 -19.26 3.72 -11.28
N GLY A 349 -20.39 4.31 -10.88
CA GLY A 349 -21.62 4.31 -11.71
C GLY A 349 -22.24 2.92 -11.91
N LEU A 350 -22.09 2.02 -10.92
CA LEU A 350 -22.55 0.64 -11.01
C LEU A 350 -24.05 0.52 -10.78
N SER A 351 -24.71 -0.28 -11.63
CA SER A 351 -26.09 -0.76 -11.42
C SER A 351 -26.17 -1.69 -10.20
N GLU A 352 -27.40 -1.92 -9.71
CA GLU A 352 -27.65 -2.84 -8.59
C GLU A 352 -27.15 -4.26 -8.88
N VAL A 353 -27.40 -4.77 -10.09
CA VAL A 353 -26.94 -6.10 -10.53
C VAL A 353 -25.42 -6.22 -10.46
N TYR A 354 -24.69 -5.17 -10.84
CA TYR A 354 -23.22 -5.16 -10.76
C TYR A 354 -22.70 -5.10 -9.33
N ARG A 355 -23.43 -4.43 -8.43
CA ARG A 355 -23.09 -4.41 -7.00
C ARG A 355 -23.35 -5.77 -6.35
N GLU A 356 -24.46 -6.42 -6.69
CA GLU A 356 -24.77 -7.77 -6.21
C GLU A 356 -23.72 -8.80 -6.66
N ASP A 357 -23.28 -8.75 -7.92
CA ASP A 357 -22.24 -9.62 -8.45
C ASP A 357 -20.90 -9.43 -7.73
N LEU A 358 -20.52 -8.17 -7.45
CA LEU A 358 -19.32 -7.88 -6.68
C LEU A 358 -19.42 -8.30 -5.22
N ALA A 359 -20.60 -8.17 -4.60
CA ALA A 359 -20.83 -8.67 -3.24
C ALA A 359 -20.67 -10.19 -3.19
N PHE A 360 -21.20 -10.90 -4.19
CA PHE A 360 -21.00 -12.34 -4.33
C PHE A 360 -19.52 -12.69 -4.52
N HIS A 361 -18.81 -11.97 -5.39
CA HIS A 361 -17.38 -12.18 -5.61
C HIS A 361 -16.54 -11.90 -4.35
N ALA A 362 -16.85 -10.84 -3.61
CA ALA A 362 -16.20 -10.54 -2.33
C ALA A 362 -16.39 -11.70 -1.34
N GLN A 363 -17.59 -12.28 -1.27
CA GLN A 363 -17.86 -13.45 -0.43
C GLN A 363 -17.09 -14.71 -0.89
N GLU A 364 -16.94 -14.93 -2.20
CA GLU A 364 -16.09 -16.01 -2.72
C GLU A 364 -14.62 -15.80 -2.35
N ILE A 365 -14.10 -14.58 -2.45
CA ILE A 365 -12.72 -14.27 -2.04
C ILE A 365 -12.57 -14.54 -0.53
N LEU A 366 -13.51 -14.05 0.30
CA LEU A 366 -13.48 -14.23 1.75
C LEU A 366 -13.44 -15.70 2.16
N THR A 367 -14.19 -16.56 1.45
CA THR A 367 -14.30 -17.98 1.76
C THR A 367 -13.16 -18.83 1.21
N THR A 368 -12.53 -18.42 0.09
CA THR A 368 -11.54 -19.26 -0.61
C THR A 368 -10.09 -18.78 -0.44
N ARG A 369 -9.88 -17.49 -0.20
CA ARG A 369 -8.56 -16.84 -0.28
C ARG A 369 -7.95 -16.41 1.05
N PHE A 370 -8.64 -16.70 2.15
CA PHE A 370 -8.12 -16.53 3.49
C PHE A 370 -7.97 -17.87 4.23
N CYS A 371 -6.99 -17.96 5.13
CA CYS A 371 -6.78 -19.14 5.97
C CYS A 371 -7.67 -19.18 7.20
N GLN A 372 -7.92 -18.02 7.79
CA GLN A 372 -8.90 -17.88 8.85
C GLN A 372 -10.13 -17.24 8.20
N GLY A 373 -11.13 -18.07 7.92
CA GLY A 373 -12.42 -17.58 7.43
C GLY A 373 -13.10 -16.81 8.55
N ARG A 374 -13.19 -15.48 8.37
CA ARG A 374 -13.68 -14.43 9.30
C ARG A 374 -12.57 -13.68 10.01
#